data_AF-A0A482ZMH9-F1
#
_entry.id   AF-A0A482ZMH9-F1
#
_cell.length_a   1.000
_cell.length_b   1.000
_cell.length_c   1.000
_cell.angle_alpha   90.00
_cell.angle_beta   90.00
_cell.angle_gamma   90.00
#
_symmetry.space_group_name_H-M   'P 1'
#
loop_
_entity.id
_entity.type
_entity.pdbx_description
1 polymer ?
#
loop_
_entity_poly.entity_id
_entity_poly.type
_entity_poly.pdbx_seq_one_letter_code
_entity_poly.pdbx_strand_id
1 'polypeptide(L)'
;MQAQQSKMIHFGKISQQQFLSDYWQKKPLLIKHALPDFISPISPDELAGLALEPEFESRLITGSIESNDWSLKNAPLNEQDFSELPAQNWTLLVQGVDRYIDEVHQLIKQFDFIPRWRFDDVMISYAATGGSVGPHFDYYDVFLLQGTGTRRWHLSTQHCKIDNYLKDVPLRIMKKFHSEQVFDVEPGDVLYVPPKVAHHGVSLDDECTTLSFGYRALSATELCEFTNKPTPC
;
A
#
# COMPACT_ATOMS: atom_id res chain seq x y z
N MET A 1 19.46 -11.61 28.21
CA MET A 1 18.69 -11.63 26.96
C MET A 1 17.32 -11.04 27.28
N GLN A 2 17.16 -9.72 27.06
CA GLN A 2 15.87 -9.06 27.28
C GLN A 2 14.94 -9.46 26.15
N ALA A 3 13.79 -10.04 26.50
CA ALA A 3 12.70 -10.24 25.56
C ALA A 3 12.33 -8.86 25.00
N GLN A 4 12.52 -8.69 23.69
CA GLN A 4 12.14 -7.49 22.98
C GLN A 4 10.61 -7.47 22.97
N GLN A 5 10.05 -6.79 23.96
CA GLN A 5 8.62 -6.59 24.10
C GLN A 5 8.17 -5.94 22.79
N SER A 6 7.40 -6.69 21.98
CA SER A 6 6.88 -6.23 20.71
C SER A 6 5.94 -5.07 20.98
N LYS A 7 6.48 -3.85 21.02
CA LYS A 7 5.68 -2.63 21.15
C LYS A 7 4.81 -2.56 19.90
N MET A 8 3.49 -2.54 20.09
CA MET A 8 2.51 -2.22 19.05
C MET A 8 2.74 -0.79 18.54
N ILE A 9 2.12 -0.45 17.40
CA ILE A 9 2.26 0.90 16.83
C ILE A 9 1.93 1.98 17.86
N HIS A 10 2.72 3.06 17.85
CA HIS A 10 2.52 4.19 18.72
C HIS A 10 1.53 5.18 18.09
N PHE A 11 0.30 5.25 18.61
CA PHE A 11 -0.76 6.14 18.10
C PHE A 11 -0.57 7.64 18.42
N GLY A 12 0.54 8.01 19.07
CA GLY A 12 0.84 9.41 19.38
C GLY A 12 -0.17 10.04 20.31
N LYS A 13 -0.94 11.00 19.79
CA LYS A 13 -1.88 11.83 20.56
C LYS A 13 -3.22 11.16 20.84
N ILE A 14 -3.53 10.05 20.18
CA ILE A 14 -4.78 9.31 20.39
C ILE A 14 -4.49 7.94 20.99
N SER A 15 -5.48 7.36 21.66
CA SER A 15 -5.38 5.97 22.12
C SER A 15 -5.79 5.00 21.02
N GLN A 16 -5.34 3.73 21.13
CA GLN A 16 -5.82 2.65 20.28
C GLN A 16 -7.35 2.51 20.32
N GLN A 17 -7.97 2.70 21.49
CA GLN A 17 -9.43 2.66 21.63
C GLN A 17 -10.09 3.78 20.83
N GLN A 18 -9.51 4.98 20.86
CA GLN A 18 -10.00 6.12 20.08
C GLN A 18 -9.82 5.89 18.57
N PHE A 19 -8.73 5.25 18.14
CA PHE A 19 -8.56 4.81 16.75
C PHE A 19 -9.74 3.93 16.31
N LEU A 20 -10.04 2.89 17.08
CA LEU A 20 -11.11 1.95 16.79
C LEU A 20 -12.50 2.61 16.83
N SER A 21 -12.74 3.55 17.75
CA SER A 21 -14.03 4.21 17.87
C SER A 21 -14.26 5.29 16.82
N ASP A 22 -13.24 6.05 16.43
CA ASP A 22 -13.43 7.30 15.68
C ASP A 22 -12.90 7.22 14.24
N TYR A 23 -11.96 6.31 13.95
CA TYR A 23 -11.21 6.29 12.68
C TYR A 23 -11.42 5.01 11.89
N TRP A 24 -11.30 3.84 12.53
CA TRP A 24 -11.43 2.54 11.86
C TRP A 24 -12.76 2.44 11.10
N GLN A 25 -12.67 2.20 9.79
CA GLN A 25 -13.73 2.17 8.79
C GLN A 25 -14.56 3.46 8.66
N LYS A 26 -14.00 4.60 9.09
CA LYS A 26 -14.73 5.89 9.13
C LYS A 26 -14.00 7.01 8.40
N LYS A 27 -12.75 7.29 8.78
CA LYS A 27 -12.00 8.42 8.24
C LYS A 27 -10.48 8.17 8.29
N PRO A 28 -9.71 8.76 7.36
CA PRO A 28 -8.26 8.60 7.34
C PRO A 28 -7.59 9.21 8.57
N LEU A 29 -6.40 8.70 8.89
CA LEU A 29 -5.57 9.20 9.99
C LEU A 29 -4.08 9.06 9.64
N LEU A 30 -3.35 10.17 9.74
CA LEU A 30 -1.89 10.14 9.77
C LEU A 30 -1.40 9.99 11.22
N ILE A 31 -0.56 9.00 11.46
CA ILE A 31 0.13 8.75 12.73
C ILE A 31 1.62 8.99 12.48
N LYS A 32 2.11 10.17 12.88
CA LYS A 32 3.55 10.51 12.78
C LYS A 32 4.36 9.72 13.80
N HIS A 33 5.53 9.22 13.39
CA HIS A 33 6.45 8.42 14.20
C HIS A 33 5.75 7.25 14.91
N ALA A 34 4.88 6.53 14.17
CA ALA A 34 4.19 5.37 14.68
C ALA A 34 5.18 4.25 15.06
N LEU A 35 6.25 4.11 14.27
CA LEU A 35 7.41 3.28 14.53
C LEU A 35 8.66 4.19 14.53
N PRO A 36 9.11 4.69 15.69
CA PRO A 36 10.32 5.51 15.77
C PRO A 36 11.56 4.75 15.28
N ASP A 37 12.47 5.45 14.60
CA ASP A 37 13.71 4.89 14.05
C ASP A 37 13.48 3.66 13.15
N PHE A 38 12.36 3.65 12.40
CA PHE A 38 12.01 2.54 11.52
C PHE A 38 13.04 2.36 10.41
N ILE A 39 13.48 1.12 10.24
CA ILE A 39 14.34 0.69 9.14
C ILE A 39 13.55 -0.35 8.36
N SER A 40 13.38 -0.15 7.06
CA SER A 40 12.71 -1.14 6.20
C SER A 40 13.44 -2.48 6.28
N PRO A 41 12.73 -3.61 6.49
CA PRO A 41 13.34 -4.93 6.55
C PRO A 41 13.82 -5.44 5.19
N ILE A 42 13.44 -4.75 4.11
CA ILE A 42 13.80 -5.09 2.74
C ILE A 42 14.32 -3.84 2.02
N SER A 43 15.44 -3.98 1.33
CA SER A 43 16.02 -2.94 0.48
C SER A 43 15.34 -2.88 -0.91
N PRO A 44 15.48 -1.76 -1.65
CA PRO A 44 15.00 -1.67 -3.03
C PRO A 44 15.53 -2.79 -3.94
N ASP A 45 16.82 -3.13 -3.83
CA ASP A 45 17.46 -4.16 -4.66
C ASP A 45 16.90 -5.55 -4.34
N GLU A 46 16.70 -5.88 -3.06
CA GLU A 46 16.07 -7.14 -2.66
C GLU A 46 14.62 -7.22 -3.15
N LEU A 47 13.85 -6.12 -3.06
CA LEU A 47 12.48 -6.07 -3.57
C LEU A 47 12.43 -6.26 -5.10
N ALA A 48 13.36 -5.66 -5.84
CA ALA A 48 13.50 -5.87 -7.28
C ALA A 48 13.83 -7.34 -7.58
N GLY A 49 14.74 -7.95 -6.80
CA GLY A 49 15.06 -9.38 -6.87
C GLY A 49 13.83 -10.27 -6.69
N LEU A 50 13.00 -10.01 -5.67
CA LEU A 50 11.74 -10.75 -5.47
C LEU A 50 10.81 -10.65 -6.67
N ALA A 51 10.78 -9.50 -7.35
CA ALA A 51 9.91 -9.29 -8.50
C ALA A 51 10.33 -10.07 -9.76
N LEU A 52 11.55 -10.61 -9.80
CA LEU A 52 12.06 -11.49 -10.86
C LEU A 52 11.62 -12.95 -10.66
N GLU A 53 11.27 -13.33 -9.44
CA GLU A 53 10.89 -14.69 -9.09
C GLU A 53 9.43 -14.98 -9.51
N PRO A 54 9.14 -16.14 -10.10
CA PRO A 54 7.82 -16.47 -10.66
C PRO A 54 6.72 -16.63 -9.60
N GLU A 55 7.08 -16.84 -8.34
CA GLU A 55 6.15 -16.97 -7.21
C GLU A 55 5.55 -15.62 -6.79
N PHE A 56 6.18 -14.50 -7.15
CA PHE A 56 5.73 -13.18 -6.75
C PHE A 56 4.85 -12.52 -7.82
N GLU A 57 3.64 -12.16 -7.42
CA GLU A 57 2.82 -11.24 -8.21
C GLU A 57 3.41 -9.83 -8.09
N SER A 58 4.04 -9.37 -9.16
CA SER A 58 4.63 -8.04 -9.25
C SER A 58 4.07 -7.22 -10.42
N ARG A 59 4.12 -5.90 -10.26
CA ARG A 59 3.67 -4.93 -11.26
C ARG A 59 4.66 -3.78 -11.35
N LEU A 60 5.18 -3.53 -12.55
CA LEU A 60 6.00 -2.38 -12.87
C LEU A 60 5.14 -1.38 -13.65
N ILE A 61 5.02 -0.17 -13.10
CA ILE A 61 4.19 0.90 -13.65
C ILE A 61 5.10 2.06 -14.01
N THR A 62 4.92 2.61 -15.21
CA THR A 62 5.58 3.85 -15.64
C THR A 62 4.55 4.86 -16.13
N GLY A 63 4.92 6.15 -16.07
CA GLY A 63 4.09 7.25 -16.55
C GLY A 63 3.61 8.16 -15.42
N SER A 64 2.87 9.20 -15.81
CA SER A 64 2.36 10.21 -14.87
C SER A 64 0.96 10.69 -15.23
N ILE A 65 0.31 11.42 -14.31
CA ILE A 65 -0.99 12.04 -14.56
C ILE A 65 -0.86 13.18 -15.58
N GLU A 66 0.25 13.93 -15.52
CA GLU A 66 0.52 15.09 -16.35
C GLU A 66 0.69 14.71 -17.82
N SER A 67 1.43 13.64 -18.10
CA SER A 67 1.66 13.11 -19.46
C SER A 67 0.56 12.15 -19.92
N ASN A 68 -0.16 11.52 -18.99
CA ASN A 68 -1.18 10.50 -19.27
C ASN A 68 -0.68 9.37 -20.19
N ASP A 69 0.54 8.91 -19.96
CA ASP A 69 1.29 7.91 -20.74
C ASP A 69 1.50 6.60 -19.95
N TRP A 70 0.51 6.23 -19.15
CA TRP A 70 0.57 5.08 -18.25
C TRP A 70 0.86 3.77 -18.98
N SER A 71 1.90 3.08 -18.53
CA SER A 71 2.21 1.70 -18.92
C SER A 71 2.22 0.79 -17.69
N LEU A 72 1.88 -0.48 -17.91
CA LEU A 72 1.87 -1.51 -16.88
C LEU A 72 2.49 -2.78 -17.47
N LYS A 73 3.48 -3.31 -16.76
CA LYS A 73 4.01 -4.65 -16.99
C LYS A 73 3.78 -5.50 -15.74
N ASN A 74 3.16 -6.66 -15.91
CA ASN A 74 2.95 -7.62 -14.83
C ASN A 74 4.08 -8.67 -14.83
N ALA A 75 4.26 -9.34 -13.70
CA ALA A 75 5.14 -10.51 -13.56
C ALA A 75 4.89 -11.57 -14.66
N PRO A 76 5.92 -12.36 -15.03
CA PRO A 76 7.29 -12.29 -14.51
C PRO A 76 8.06 -11.08 -15.08
N LEU A 77 8.76 -10.35 -14.20
CA LEU A 77 9.71 -9.31 -14.61
C LEU A 77 11.09 -9.95 -14.82
N ASN A 78 11.95 -9.28 -15.57
CA ASN A 78 13.33 -9.68 -15.78
C ASN A 78 14.29 -8.49 -15.60
N GLU A 79 15.59 -8.73 -15.52
CA GLU A 79 16.60 -7.66 -15.32
C GLU A 79 16.54 -6.56 -16.39
N GLN A 80 16.24 -6.90 -17.64
CA GLN A 80 16.15 -5.94 -18.74
C GLN A 80 15.05 -4.90 -18.46
N ASP A 81 13.94 -5.33 -17.88
CA ASP A 81 12.81 -4.47 -17.52
C ASP A 81 13.21 -3.34 -16.57
N PHE A 82 14.19 -3.58 -15.70
CA PHE A 82 14.71 -2.58 -14.77
C PHE A 82 15.77 -1.69 -15.43
N SER A 83 16.63 -2.27 -16.28
CA SER A 83 17.69 -1.52 -16.97
C SER A 83 17.17 -0.48 -17.98
N GLU A 84 15.94 -0.66 -18.48
CA GLU A 84 15.31 0.25 -19.46
C GLU A 84 14.44 1.33 -18.79
N LEU A 85 14.36 1.34 -17.45
CA LEU A 85 13.51 2.29 -16.73
C LEU A 85 14.02 3.74 -16.87
N PRO A 86 13.09 4.71 -16.99
CA PRO A 86 13.44 6.12 -16.88
C PRO A 86 13.94 6.43 -15.46
N ALA A 87 14.63 7.57 -15.30
CA ALA A 87 15.11 8.00 -14.00
C ALA A 87 13.98 8.35 -13.00
N GLN A 88 12.76 8.65 -13.48
CA GLN A 88 11.64 9.15 -12.69
C GLN A 88 10.31 8.59 -13.19
N ASN A 89 9.22 8.83 -12.44
CA ASN A 89 7.85 8.50 -12.83
C ASN A 89 7.60 7.01 -13.09
N TRP A 90 8.14 6.16 -12.21
CA TRP A 90 7.85 4.73 -12.22
C TRP A 90 7.77 4.16 -10.79
N THR A 91 7.07 3.05 -10.66
CA THR A 91 6.93 2.34 -9.39
C THR A 91 6.84 0.82 -9.61
N LEU A 92 7.49 0.07 -8.72
CA LEU A 92 7.38 -1.38 -8.61
C LEU A 92 6.48 -1.70 -7.43
N LEU A 93 5.52 -2.62 -7.62
CA LEU A 93 4.68 -3.18 -6.55
C LEU A 93 4.89 -4.68 -6.50
N VAL A 94 5.11 -5.23 -5.30
CA VAL A 94 5.25 -6.68 -5.07
C VAL A 94 4.25 -7.10 -3.98
N GLN A 95 3.39 -8.05 -4.30
CA GLN A 95 2.33 -8.54 -3.41
C GLN A 95 2.83 -9.62 -2.46
N GLY A 96 2.16 -9.80 -1.31
CA GLY A 96 2.38 -10.96 -0.44
C GLY A 96 3.80 -11.14 0.11
N VAL A 97 4.57 -10.05 0.26
CA VAL A 97 5.98 -10.14 0.69
C VAL A 97 6.10 -10.74 2.09
N ASP A 98 5.10 -10.51 2.94
CA ASP A 98 5.01 -11.09 4.29
C ASP A 98 4.91 -12.61 4.35
N ARG A 99 4.62 -13.27 3.22
CA ARG A 99 4.52 -14.73 3.16
C ARG A 99 5.89 -15.40 3.02
N TYR A 100 6.88 -14.64 2.57
CA TYR A 100 8.22 -15.15 2.24
C TYR A 100 9.33 -14.49 3.06
N ILE A 101 9.13 -13.26 3.53
CA ILE A 101 10.11 -12.51 4.31
C ILE A 101 9.66 -12.44 5.77
N ASP A 102 10.36 -13.16 6.64
CA ASP A 102 10.03 -13.30 8.07
C ASP A 102 10.02 -11.95 8.79
N GLU A 103 10.94 -11.05 8.46
CA GLU A 103 11.03 -9.71 9.05
C GLU A 103 9.81 -8.86 8.70
N VAL A 104 9.31 -8.96 7.45
CA VAL A 104 8.05 -8.31 7.03
C VAL A 104 6.86 -8.95 7.75
N HIS A 105 6.84 -10.28 7.86
CA HIS A 105 5.80 -11.00 8.61
C HIS A 105 5.72 -10.55 10.06
N GLN A 106 6.87 -10.37 10.72
CA GLN A 106 6.93 -9.95 12.11
C GLN A 106 6.36 -8.54 12.33
N LEU A 107 6.46 -7.65 11.34
CA LEU A 107 5.85 -6.31 11.42
C LEU A 107 4.33 -6.38 11.54
N ILE A 108 3.69 -7.46 11.13
CA ILE A 108 2.23 -7.50 11.18
C ILE A 108 1.72 -7.51 12.64
N LYS A 109 2.52 -8.01 13.58
CA LYS A 109 2.21 -7.96 15.03
C LYS A 109 2.02 -6.55 15.56
N GLN A 110 2.56 -5.55 14.87
CA GLN A 110 2.36 -4.13 15.17
C GLN A 110 0.88 -3.73 15.09
N PHE A 111 0.09 -4.47 14.31
CA PHE A 111 -1.30 -4.20 14.00
C PHE A 111 -2.29 -5.24 14.56
N ASP A 112 -1.86 -6.06 15.55
CA ASP A 112 -2.68 -7.13 16.15
C ASP A 112 -3.89 -6.63 16.97
N PHE A 113 -4.08 -5.31 17.08
CA PHE A 113 -5.31 -4.71 17.60
C PHE A 113 -6.51 -4.82 16.62
N ILE A 114 -6.24 -5.17 15.34
CA ILE A 114 -7.27 -5.56 14.38
C ILE A 114 -7.32 -7.10 14.32
N PRO A 115 -8.52 -7.72 14.35
CA PRO A 115 -8.65 -9.17 14.28
C PRO A 115 -7.94 -9.78 13.07
N ARG A 116 -7.13 -10.82 13.31
CA ARG A 116 -6.22 -11.39 12.31
C ARG A 116 -6.90 -11.89 11.02
N TRP A 117 -8.16 -12.34 11.11
CA TRP A 117 -8.93 -12.79 9.95
C TRP A 117 -9.27 -11.66 8.95
N ARG A 118 -9.12 -10.39 9.34
CA ARG A 118 -9.29 -9.23 8.45
C ARG A 118 -8.05 -8.93 7.62
N PHE A 119 -6.88 -9.32 8.09
CA PHE A 119 -5.62 -9.05 7.39
C PHE A 119 -5.53 -9.90 6.12
N ASP A 120 -5.07 -9.30 5.03
CA ASP A 120 -4.90 -9.97 3.73
C ASP A 120 -3.43 -10.29 3.47
N ASP A 121 -2.60 -9.25 3.27
CA ASP A 121 -1.17 -9.35 3.00
C ASP A 121 -0.43 -8.02 3.26
N VAL A 122 0.89 -8.04 3.08
CA VAL A 122 1.74 -6.84 2.96
C VAL A 122 2.24 -6.71 1.52
N MET A 123 1.70 -5.73 0.81
CA MET A 123 2.24 -5.27 -0.47
C MET A 123 3.33 -4.24 -0.22
N ILE A 124 4.47 -4.38 -0.87
CA ILE A 124 5.55 -3.39 -0.78
C ILE A 124 5.74 -2.73 -2.14
N SER A 125 5.77 -1.39 -2.13
CA SER A 125 6.09 -0.61 -3.32
C SER A 125 7.43 0.08 -3.18
N TYR A 126 8.21 0.10 -4.26
CA TYR A 126 9.29 1.05 -4.49
C TYR A 126 8.85 2.08 -5.53
N ALA A 127 9.27 3.33 -5.40
CA ALA A 127 9.05 4.37 -6.40
C ALA A 127 10.27 5.30 -6.51
N ALA A 128 10.71 5.54 -7.74
CA ALA A 128 11.60 6.66 -8.05
C ALA A 128 10.85 7.99 -7.88
N THR A 129 11.55 9.13 -7.91
CA THR A 129 10.92 10.46 -7.82
C THR A 129 9.77 10.60 -8.81
N GLY A 130 8.63 11.12 -8.35
CA GLY A 130 7.40 11.26 -9.15
C GLY A 130 6.63 9.95 -9.37
N GLY A 131 7.20 8.80 -9.01
CA GLY A 131 6.57 7.49 -9.13
C GLY A 131 5.25 7.40 -8.37
N SER A 132 4.21 6.95 -9.06
CA SER A 132 2.84 6.85 -8.55
C SER A 132 2.06 5.76 -9.29
N VAL A 133 0.92 5.37 -8.72
CA VAL A 133 -0.11 4.54 -9.39
C VAL A 133 -1.32 5.37 -9.83
N GLY A 134 -1.23 6.70 -9.69
CA GLY A 134 -2.33 7.64 -9.92
C GLY A 134 -3.37 7.68 -8.79
N PRO A 135 -4.29 8.66 -8.80
CA PRO A 135 -5.40 8.72 -7.84
C PRO A 135 -6.33 7.54 -8.03
N HIS A 136 -6.60 6.80 -6.97
CA HIS A 136 -7.51 5.65 -6.98
C HIS A 136 -8.16 5.51 -5.60
N PHE A 137 -9.14 4.61 -5.47
CA PHE A 137 -9.73 4.23 -4.19
C PHE A 137 -9.95 2.72 -4.16
N ASP A 138 -9.88 2.16 -2.96
CA ASP A 138 -10.04 0.74 -2.71
C ASP A 138 -11.28 0.44 -1.87
N TYR A 139 -11.63 -0.85 -1.80
CA TYR A 139 -12.74 -1.35 -0.99
C TYR A 139 -12.30 -2.02 0.31
N TYR A 140 -11.00 -1.97 0.62
CA TYR A 140 -10.40 -2.51 1.83
C TYR A 140 -9.82 -1.39 2.69
N ASP A 141 -9.59 -1.71 3.95
CA ASP A 141 -8.83 -0.87 4.88
C ASP A 141 -7.33 -1.06 4.60
N VAL A 142 -6.51 -0.01 4.68
CA VAL A 142 -5.06 -0.12 4.51
C VAL A 142 -4.30 0.77 5.51
N PHE A 143 -3.21 0.23 6.05
CA PHE A 143 -2.18 1.05 6.71
C PHE A 143 -0.97 1.15 5.79
N LEU A 144 -0.64 2.37 5.40
CA LEU A 144 0.50 2.71 4.55
C LEU A 144 1.64 3.14 5.47
N LEU A 145 2.55 2.21 5.79
CA LEU A 145 3.76 2.47 6.55
C LEU A 145 4.85 2.96 5.61
N GLN A 146 5.38 4.15 5.88
CA GLN A 146 6.50 4.68 5.11
C GLN A 146 7.80 3.97 5.51
N GLY A 147 8.49 3.37 4.54
CA GLY A 147 9.70 2.59 4.77
C GLY A 147 10.97 3.42 4.63
N THR A 148 11.24 3.89 3.42
CA THR A 148 12.37 4.76 3.06
C THR A 148 11.88 5.94 2.25
N GLY A 149 12.66 7.02 2.23
CA GLY A 149 12.30 8.23 1.48
C GLY A 149 11.01 8.88 1.98
N THR A 150 10.48 9.78 1.15
CA THR A 150 9.35 10.66 1.49
C THR A 150 8.26 10.53 0.43
N ARG A 151 7.02 10.29 0.86
CA ARG A 151 5.86 10.23 -0.04
C ARG A 151 4.86 11.31 0.30
N ARG A 152 4.38 12.02 -0.71
CA ARG A 152 3.22 12.92 -0.58
C ARG A 152 1.94 12.16 -0.88
N TRP A 153 1.05 12.11 0.08
CA TRP A 153 -0.28 11.54 -0.03
C TRP A 153 -1.34 12.64 -0.13
N HIS A 154 -2.09 12.63 -1.22
CA HIS A 154 -3.32 13.40 -1.37
C HIS A 154 -4.51 12.49 -1.10
N LEU A 155 -5.46 12.91 -0.26
CA LEU A 155 -6.68 12.16 0.02
C LEU A 155 -7.93 12.92 -0.43
N SER A 156 -8.98 12.18 -0.77
CA SER A 156 -10.30 12.72 -1.09
C SER A 156 -11.41 11.71 -0.78
N THR A 157 -12.52 12.21 -0.27
CA THR A 157 -13.78 11.45 -0.11
C THR A 157 -14.74 11.68 -1.29
N GLN A 158 -14.35 12.55 -2.23
CA GLN A 158 -15.18 12.94 -3.37
C GLN A 158 -15.02 11.97 -4.54
N HIS A 159 -16.09 11.81 -5.31
CA HIS A 159 -16.09 11.06 -6.58
C HIS A 159 -15.54 9.62 -6.51
N CYS A 160 -15.59 8.98 -5.33
CA CYS A 160 -15.20 7.58 -5.11
C CYS A 160 -16.28 6.62 -5.61
N LYS A 161 -16.47 6.59 -6.93
CA LYS A 161 -17.46 5.79 -7.65
C LYS A 161 -16.80 5.01 -8.77
N ILE A 162 -17.33 3.83 -9.06
CA ILE A 162 -16.73 2.89 -10.03
C ILE A 162 -16.76 3.41 -11.49
N ASP A 163 -17.55 4.45 -11.79
CA ASP A 163 -17.65 5.07 -13.11
C ASP A 163 -16.69 6.25 -13.32
N ASN A 164 -15.94 6.65 -12.28
CA ASN A 164 -15.01 7.77 -12.32
C ASN A 164 -13.57 7.31 -12.62
N TYR A 165 -13.36 6.58 -13.72
CA TYR A 165 -12.01 6.20 -14.15
C TYR A 165 -11.66 6.73 -15.54
N LEU A 166 -10.37 6.93 -15.78
CA LEU A 166 -9.83 7.17 -17.11
C LEU A 166 -10.16 5.97 -18.00
N LYS A 167 -10.46 6.26 -19.27
CA LYS A 167 -10.63 5.22 -20.30
C LYS A 167 -9.26 4.91 -20.89
N ASP A 168 -9.11 3.70 -21.39
CA ASP A 168 -7.97 3.28 -22.21
C ASP A 168 -6.61 3.39 -21.51
N VAL A 169 -6.59 3.27 -20.18
CA VAL A 169 -5.37 3.12 -19.37
C VAL A 169 -5.37 1.75 -18.69
N PRO A 170 -4.19 1.13 -18.45
CA PRO A 170 -4.11 -0.22 -17.87
C PRO A 170 -4.40 -0.26 -16.35
N LEU A 171 -4.61 0.90 -15.72
CA LEU A 171 -4.75 1.08 -14.28
C LEU A 171 -6.11 1.71 -13.94
N ARG A 172 -6.60 1.48 -12.72
CA ARG A 172 -7.85 2.09 -12.21
C ARG A 172 -7.62 3.52 -11.71
N ILE A 173 -7.29 4.43 -12.62
CA ILE A 173 -6.96 5.82 -12.31
C ILE A 173 -8.20 6.70 -12.38
N MET A 174 -8.45 7.49 -11.35
CA MET A 174 -9.62 8.36 -11.26
C MET A 174 -9.56 9.49 -12.29
N LYS A 175 -10.65 9.70 -13.01
CA LYS A 175 -10.76 10.81 -13.99
C LYS A 175 -10.88 12.18 -13.31
N LYS A 176 -11.63 12.24 -12.22
CA LYS A 176 -11.81 13.45 -11.40
C LYS A 176 -11.28 13.18 -10.00
N PHE A 177 -10.30 13.95 -9.58
CA PHE A 177 -9.74 13.89 -8.24
C PHE A 177 -9.49 15.31 -7.73
N HIS A 178 -10.06 15.63 -6.57
CA HIS A 178 -9.85 16.90 -5.88
C HIS A 178 -9.33 16.60 -4.48
N SER A 179 -8.07 16.95 -4.21
CA SER A 179 -7.43 16.72 -2.92
C SER A 179 -8.11 17.54 -1.83
N GLU A 180 -8.55 16.87 -0.76
CA GLU A 180 -9.13 17.48 0.44
C GLU A 180 -8.11 17.54 1.58
N GLN A 181 -7.19 16.58 1.62
CA GLN A 181 -6.09 16.51 2.59
C GLN A 181 -4.79 16.18 1.88
N VAL A 182 -3.68 16.70 2.40
CA VAL A 182 -2.32 16.45 1.91
C VAL A 182 -1.41 16.16 3.08
N PHE A 183 -0.64 15.09 2.99
CA PHE A 183 0.34 14.68 3.98
C PHE A 183 1.66 14.34 3.33
N ASP A 184 2.76 14.81 3.90
CA ASP A 184 4.10 14.30 3.58
C ASP A 184 4.49 13.34 4.71
N VAL A 185 4.82 12.10 4.34
CA VAL A 185 5.15 11.02 5.28
C VAL A 185 6.62 10.63 5.12
N GLU A 186 7.26 10.38 6.26
CA GLU A 186 8.67 10.05 6.42
C GLU A 186 8.80 8.65 7.07
N PRO A 187 9.98 8.00 7.03
CA PRO A 187 10.17 6.66 7.57
C PRO A 187 9.61 6.48 8.99
N GLY A 188 8.77 5.45 9.16
CA GLY A 188 8.11 5.13 10.42
C GLY A 188 6.76 5.82 10.66
N ASP A 189 6.34 6.74 9.79
CA ASP A 189 4.97 7.25 9.77
C ASP A 189 4.01 6.22 9.20
N VAL A 190 2.77 6.21 9.72
CA VAL A 190 1.70 5.35 9.21
C VAL A 190 0.50 6.20 8.80
N LEU A 191 0.09 6.09 7.54
CA LEU A 191 -1.16 6.65 7.05
C LEU A 191 -2.23 5.54 6.96
N TYR A 192 -3.26 5.65 7.78
CA TYR A 192 -4.45 4.79 7.68
C TYR A 192 -5.46 5.39 6.68
N VAL A 193 -5.92 4.56 5.74
CA VAL A 193 -6.95 4.92 4.75
C VAL A 193 -8.09 3.88 4.81
N PRO A 194 -9.33 4.29 5.13
CA PRO A 194 -10.48 3.39 5.12
C PRO A 194 -11.01 3.14 3.68
N PRO A 195 -11.89 2.15 3.49
CA PRO A 195 -12.53 1.88 2.21
C PRO A 195 -13.21 3.12 1.63
N LYS A 196 -13.17 3.24 0.30
CA LYS A 196 -13.79 4.33 -0.47
C LYS A 196 -13.29 5.73 -0.12
N VAL A 197 -12.04 5.83 0.36
CA VAL A 197 -11.30 7.08 0.39
C VAL A 197 -10.26 7.04 -0.72
N ALA A 198 -10.39 7.97 -1.66
CA ALA A 198 -9.43 8.12 -2.73
C ALA A 198 -8.10 8.63 -2.18
N HIS A 199 -7.02 8.05 -2.69
CA HIS A 199 -5.66 8.39 -2.29
C HIS A 199 -4.76 8.42 -3.52
N HIS A 200 -3.82 9.36 -3.51
CA HIS A 200 -2.83 9.57 -4.57
C HIS A 200 -1.48 9.82 -3.92
N GLY A 201 -0.62 8.81 -3.95
CA GLY A 201 0.72 8.84 -3.39
C GLY A 201 1.76 9.12 -4.46
N VAL A 202 2.57 10.15 -4.28
CA VAL A 202 3.64 10.53 -5.19
C VAL A 202 4.96 10.54 -4.43
N SER A 203 5.96 9.80 -4.92
CA SER A 203 7.31 9.85 -4.35
C SER A 203 7.93 11.24 -4.52
N LEU A 204 8.53 11.78 -3.47
CA LEU A 204 9.24 13.06 -3.50
C LEU A 204 10.77 12.91 -3.64
N ASP A 205 11.29 11.69 -3.54
CA ASP A 205 12.72 11.39 -3.63
C ASP A 205 13.01 10.05 -4.34
N ASP A 206 14.30 9.75 -4.51
CA ASP A 206 14.79 8.71 -5.41
C ASP A 206 14.82 7.29 -4.81
N GLU A 207 14.37 7.08 -3.58
CA GLU A 207 14.36 5.75 -2.95
C GLU A 207 13.17 5.58 -2.00
N CYS A 208 11.97 5.87 -2.49
CA CYS A 208 10.77 5.81 -1.66
C CYS A 208 10.17 4.41 -1.60
N THR A 209 10.07 3.84 -0.41
CA THR A 209 9.35 2.58 -0.17
C THR A 209 8.15 2.77 0.74
N THR A 210 7.08 2.01 0.46
CA THR A 210 5.87 2.00 1.27
C THR A 210 5.41 0.56 1.47
N LEU A 211 5.18 0.17 2.72
CA LEU A 211 4.65 -1.12 3.12
C LEU A 211 3.15 -0.95 3.37
N SER A 212 2.33 -1.60 2.56
CA SER A 212 0.88 -1.49 2.58
C SER A 212 0.28 -2.73 3.25
N PHE A 213 -0.17 -2.57 4.50
CA PHE A 213 -0.82 -3.63 5.26
C PHE A 213 -2.31 -3.63 4.91
N GLY A 214 -2.74 -4.59 4.08
CA GLY A 214 -4.10 -4.69 3.57
C GLY A 214 -5.05 -5.41 4.52
N TYR A 215 -6.27 -4.91 4.62
CA TYR A 215 -7.32 -5.48 5.47
C TYR A 215 -8.64 -5.63 4.72
N ARG A 216 -8.89 -6.83 4.21
CA ARG A 216 -10.10 -7.15 3.45
C ARG A 216 -11.25 -7.56 4.37
N ALA A 217 -12.47 -7.36 3.88
CA ALA A 217 -13.66 -8.02 4.37
C ALA A 217 -14.31 -8.75 3.18
N LEU A 218 -14.82 -9.96 3.41
CA LEU A 218 -15.56 -10.68 2.38
C LEU A 218 -16.85 -9.90 2.05
N SER A 219 -17.08 -9.68 0.75
CA SER A 219 -18.37 -9.24 0.25
C SER A 219 -19.43 -10.34 0.44
N ALA A 220 -20.71 -9.97 0.43
CA ALA A 220 -21.80 -10.93 0.51
C ALA A 220 -21.75 -11.96 -0.64
N THR A 221 -21.32 -11.53 -1.83
CA THR A 221 -21.16 -12.40 -3.00
C THR A 221 -20.04 -13.42 -2.78
N GLU A 222 -18.86 -12.99 -2.32
CA GLU A 222 -17.75 -13.89 -2.00
C GLU A 222 -18.14 -14.89 -0.89
N LEU A 223 -18.92 -14.45 0.09
CA LEU A 223 -19.43 -15.33 1.15
C LEU A 223 -20.37 -16.40 0.58
N CYS A 224 -21.31 -16.02 -0.30
CA CYS A 224 -22.21 -16.96 -0.96
C CYS A 224 -21.45 -17.96 -1.84
N GLU A 225 -20.45 -17.50 -2.59
CA GLU A 225 -19.59 -18.38 -3.40
C GLU A 225 -18.82 -19.36 -2.53
N PHE A 226 -18.29 -18.92 -1.38
CA PHE A 226 -17.61 -19.79 -0.43
C PHE A 226 -18.55 -20.86 0.12
N THR A 227 -19.79 -20.51 0.48
CA THR A 227 -20.78 -21.49 0.99
C THR A 227 -21.32 -22.44 -0.07
N ASN A 228 -21.26 -22.05 -1.35
CA ASN A 228 -21.77 -22.84 -2.48
C ASN A 228 -20.69 -23.72 -3.14
N LYS A 229 -19.42 -23.64 -2.71
CA LYS A 229 -18.40 -24.58 -3.16
C LYS A 229 -18.67 -25.95 -2.52
N PRO A 230 -18.83 -27.02 -3.33
CA PRO A 230 -18.93 -28.37 -2.77
C PRO A 230 -17.65 -28.64 -1.95
N THR A 231 -17.84 -29.15 -0.74
CA THR A 231 -16.73 -29.60 0.11
C THR A 231 -15.90 -30.59 -0.70
N PRO A 232 -14.56 -30.46 -0.75
CA PRO A 232 -13.71 -31.53 -1.27
C PRO A 232 -14.01 -32.79 -0.44
N CYS A 233 -14.50 -33.84 -1.11
CA CYS A 233 -14.67 -35.16 -0.49
C CYS A 233 -13.31 -35.81 -0.23
#